data_AF-A0A969Q5I4-F1
#
_entry.id   AF-A0A969Q5I4-F1
#
_cell.length_a   1.000
_cell.length_b   1.000
_cell.length_c   1.000
_cell.angle_alpha   90.00
_cell.angle_beta   90.00
_cell.angle_gamma   90.00
#
_symmetry.space_group_name_H-M   'P 1'
#
loop_
_entity.id
_entity.type
_entity.pdbx_description
1 polymer ?
#
loop_
_entity_poly.entity_id
_entity_poly.type
_entity_poly.pdbx_seq_one_letter_code
_entity_poly.pdbx_strand_id
1 'polypeptide(L)'
;MNFNEIKLAVRQFYEQFCETNNFVSLYKTVVGGKCPEVCPIYQQIASLKLLANSVNCGFDCVEIQRTQQNIPQTVADAFARHFWYSQWTLSELFLANIPIAGQDAFFLFVVGLCDDAWQNDTRFIEIFAEQGEFIGATDLYCDRHVR
;
A
#
# COMPACT_ATOMS: atom_id res chain seq x y z
N MET A 1 -17.47 -9.93 13.41
CA MET A 1 -17.38 -10.37 12.02
C MET A 1 -16.45 -11.57 11.98
N ASN A 2 -16.79 -12.65 11.28
CA ASN A 2 -15.88 -13.78 11.09
C ASN A 2 -14.86 -13.47 9.97
N PHE A 3 -13.76 -14.22 9.88
CA PHE A 3 -12.70 -13.94 8.91
C PHE A 3 -13.17 -13.90 7.44
N ASN A 4 -14.11 -14.77 7.05
CA ASN A 4 -14.64 -14.79 5.68
C ASN A 4 -15.47 -13.54 5.37
N GLU A 5 -16.25 -13.06 6.35
CA GLU A 5 -16.99 -11.80 6.25
C GLU A 5 -16.04 -10.60 6.14
N ILE A 6 -14.95 -10.57 6.91
CA ILE A 6 -13.92 -9.52 6.84
C ILE A 6 -13.27 -9.52 5.45
N LYS A 7 -12.85 -10.69 4.98
CA LYS A 7 -12.25 -10.86 3.65
C LYS A 7 -13.19 -10.38 2.55
N LEU A 8 -14.49 -10.71 2.66
CA LEU A 8 -15.50 -10.23 1.71
C LEU A 8 -15.67 -8.71 1.79
N ALA A 9 -15.75 -8.13 2.99
CA ALA A 9 -15.90 -6.69 3.19
C ALA A 9 -14.71 -5.91 2.65
N VAL A 10 -13.48 -6.37 2.91
CA VAL A 10 -12.24 -5.78 2.39
C VAL A 10 -12.16 -5.86 0.87
N ARG A 11 -12.53 -7.03 0.31
CA ARG A 11 -12.59 -7.21 -1.14
C ARG A 11 -13.61 -6.26 -1.79
N GLN A 12 -14.82 -6.21 -1.25
CA GLN A 12 -15.88 -5.32 -1.74
C GLN A 12 -15.48 -3.86 -1.61
N PHE A 13 -14.84 -3.47 -0.51
CA PHE A 13 -14.30 -2.13 -0.34
C PHE A 13 -13.31 -1.79 -1.46
N TYR A 14 -12.33 -2.66 -1.71
CA TYR A 14 -11.33 -2.43 -2.76
C TYR A 14 -11.97 -2.36 -4.16
N GLU A 15 -12.83 -3.32 -4.50
CA GLU A 15 -13.52 -3.39 -5.80
C GLU A 15 -14.43 -2.17 -6.00
N GLN A 16 -15.27 -1.81 -5.02
CA GLN A 16 -16.15 -0.64 -5.10
C GLN A 16 -15.35 0.65 -5.17
N PHE A 17 -14.26 0.76 -4.41
CA PHE A 17 -13.40 1.95 -4.47
C PHE A 17 -12.83 2.15 -5.87
N CYS A 18 -12.41 1.07 -6.54
CA CYS A 18 -11.91 1.15 -7.91
C CYS A 18 -13.02 1.42 -8.95
N GLU A 19 -14.21 0.84 -8.78
CA GLU A 19 -15.34 1.02 -9.70
C GLU A 19 -15.98 2.41 -9.62
N THR A 20 -16.18 2.94 -8.41
CA THR A 20 -16.90 4.19 -8.18
C THR A 20 -16.05 5.43 -8.43
N ASN A 21 -14.73 5.33 -8.26
CA ASN A 21 -13.81 6.46 -8.38
C ASN A 21 -13.18 6.57 -9.78
N ASN A 22 -13.86 6.16 -10.85
CA ASN A 22 -13.40 6.33 -12.25
C ASN A 22 -11.93 5.94 -12.48
N PHE A 23 -11.54 4.71 -12.10
CA PHE A 23 -10.17 4.17 -12.24
C PHE A 23 -9.08 4.87 -11.41
N VAL A 24 -9.43 5.68 -10.41
CA VAL A 24 -8.44 6.17 -9.45
C VAL A 24 -8.02 5.01 -8.54
N SER A 25 -6.80 4.50 -8.73
CA SER A 25 -6.24 3.45 -7.88
C SER A 25 -6.10 3.95 -6.43
N LEU A 26 -6.44 3.11 -5.45
CA LEU A 26 -6.35 3.40 -4.02
C LEU A 26 -5.02 4.03 -3.59
N TYR A 27 -3.89 3.57 -4.16
CA TYR A 27 -2.56 4.15 -3.90
C TYR A 27 -2.44 5.63 -4.31
N LYS A 28 -2.95 6.01 -5.48
CA LYS A 28 -2.92 7.42 -5.92
C LYS A 28 -3.72 8.31 -4.97
N THR A 29 -4.78 7.78 -4.37
CA THR A 29 -5.62 8.51 -3.43
C THR A 29 -4.96 8.60 -2.05
N VAL A 30 -4.52 7.46 -1.50
CA VAL A 30 -3.97 7.36 -0.15
C VAL A 30 -2.55 7.93 -0.06
N VAL A 31 -1.68 7.55 -1.00
CA VAL A 31 -0.24 7.91 -0.99
C VAL A 31 0.03 9.14 -1.84
N GLY A 32 -0.54 9.19 -3.05
CA GLY A 32 -0.29 10.26 -4.01
C GLY A 32 -1.06 11.57 -3.75
N GLY A 33 -2.05 11.55 -2.85
CA GLY A 33 -2.90 12.71 -2.53
C GLY A 33 -3.66 13.29 -3.74
N LYS A 34 -3.81 12.52 -4.84
CA LYS A 34 -4.26 13.06 -6.13
C LYS A 34 -5.76 13.38 -6.20
N CYS A 35 -6.56 12.81 -5.30
CA CYS A 35 -8.02 12.98 -5.26
C CYS A 35 -8.52 12.99 -3.79
N PRO A 36 -8.23 14.05 -3.02
CA PRO A 36 -8.52 14.09 -1.59
C PRO A 36 -10.02 13.93 -1.27
N GLU A 37 -10.90 14.37 -2.17
CA GLU A 37 -12.36 14.28 -2.05
C GLU A 37 -12.91 12.84 -2.06
N VAL A 38 -12.14 11.88 -2.55
CA VAL A 38 -12.50 10.45 -2.56
C VAL A 38 -11.53 9.61 -1.73
N CYS A 39 -10.68 10.24 -0.92
CA CYS A 39 -9.74 9.53 -0.07
C CYS A 39 -10.47 8.85 1.08
N PRO A 40 -10.29 7.52 1.28
CA PRO A 40 -10.89 6.88 2.45
C PRO A 40 -10.23 7.44 3.70
N ILE A 41 -10.91 7.34 4.83
CA ILE A 41 -10.28 7.62 6.13
C ILE A 41 -9.17 6.58 6.32
N TYR A 42 -7.97 7.05 6.63
CA TYR A 42 -6.84 6.17 6.91
C TYR A 42 -5.90 6.79 7.94
N GLN A 43 -5.09 5.94 8.55
CA GLN A 43 -3.98 6.32 9.40
C GLN A 43 -2.68 5.76 8.82
N GLN A 44 -1.70 6.63 8.56
CA GLN A 44 -0.36 6.20 8.16
C GLN A 44 0.38 5.60 9.37
N ILE A 45 0.87 4.37 9.21
CA ILE A 45 1.57 3.61 10.25
C ILE A 45 3.07 3.70 10.05
N ALA A 46 3.53 3.46 8.81
CA ALA A 46 4.93 3.45 8.44
C ALA A 46 5.08 3.76 6.94
N SER A 47 6.25 4.26 6.55
CA SER A 47 6.58 4.47 5.14
C SER A 47 8.08 4.49 4.89
N LEU A 48 8.43 4.20 3.63
CA LEU A 48 9.71 4.50 3.03
C LEU A 48 9.40 5.28 1.75
N LYS A 49 9.83 6.54 1.68
CA LYS A 49 9.61 7.41 0.52
C LYS A 49 10.95 7.77 -0.09
N LEU A 50 11.01 7.76 -1.42
CA LEU A 50 12.19 8.24 -2.12
C LEU A 50 12.11 9.76 -2.18
N LEU A 51 13.13 10.44 -1.68
CA LEU A 51 13.23 11.88 -1.75
C LEU A 51 14.04 12.23 -3.00
N ALA A 52 13.50 13.11 -3.84
CA ALA A 52 14.26 13.64 -4.96
C ALA A 52 15.30 14.64 -4.42
N ASN A 53 16.59 14.40 -4.65
CA ASN A 53 17.53 15.52 -4.70
C ASN A 53 17.52 16.10 -6.12
N SER A 54 17.34 17.42 -6.20
CA SER A 54 17.54 18.22 -7.41
C SER A 54 18.89 17.88 -8.06
N VAL A 55 19.13 17.93 -9.37
CA VAL A 55 18.56 18.79 -10.42
C VAL A 55 18.52 18.08 -11.78
N ASN A 56 18.93 16.80 -11.94
CA ASN A 56 19.13 16.24 -13.29
C ASN A 56 18.64 14.81 -13.52
N CYS A 57 18.83 13.84 -12.63
CA CYS A 57 18.19 12.51 -12.65
C CYS A 57 18.69 11.69 -11.44
N GLY A 58 17.79 11.00 -10.74
CA GLY A 58 18.13 10.05 -9.67
C GLY A 58 17.57 10.39 -8.28
N PHE A 59 17.56 9.38 -7.40
CA PHE A 59 17.21 9.45 -5.99
C PHE A 59 18.46 9.09 -5.17
N ASP A 60 18.83 9.92 -4.21
CA ASP A 60 20.02 9.70 -3.36
C ASP A 60 19.67 9.73 -1.86
N CYS A 61 18.42 10.00 -1.52
CA CYS A 61 17.95 10.03 -0.16
C CYS A 61 16.56 9.42 -0.03
N VAL A 62 16.29 8.90 1.16
CA VAL A 62 15.00 8.29 1.53
C VAL A 62 14.52 8.86 2.85
N GLU A 63 13.22 9.08 2.94
CA GLU A 63 12.54 9.35 4.21
C GLU A 63 11.96 8.05 4.74
N ILE A 64 12.29 7.71 6.00
CA ILE A 64 11.80 6.50 6.64
C ILE A 64 10.99 6.88 7.87
N GLN A 65 9.70 6.57 7.83
CA GLN A 65 8.84 6.59 9.01
C GLN A 65 8.62 5.15 9.49
N ARG A 66 9.21 4.79 10.62
CA ARG A 66 9.00 3.47 11.23
C ARG A 66 7.68 3.42 11.99
N THR A 67 7.17 2.20 12.20
CA THR A 67 5.97 1.91 12.98
C THR A 67 6.06 2.52 14.38
N GLN A 68 5.16 3.43 14.71
CA GLN A 68 5.08 4.06 16.05
C GLN A 68 3.97 3.47 16.93
N GLN A 69 3.32 2.39 16.47
CA GLN A 69 2.09 1.86 17.05
C GLN A 69 2.17 0.35 17.23
N ASN A 70 1.36 -0.17 18.15
CA ASN A 70 1.13 -1.60 18.28
C ASN A 70 0.28 -2.07 17.09
N ILE A 71 0.94 -2.65 16.10
CA ILE A 71 0.32 -3.41 15.02
C ILE A 71 0.57 -4.91 15.24
N PRO A 72 -0.22 -5.79 14.62
CA PRO A 72 0.06 -7.22 14.66
C PRO A 72 1.46 -7.55 14.12
N GLN A 73 2.13 -8.51 14.76
CA GLN A 73 3.51 -8.87 14.41
C GLN A 73 3.65 -9.30 12.94
N THR A 74 2.66 -10.00 12.39
CA THR A 74 2.64 -10.41 10.98
C THR A 74 2.67 -9.22 10.01
N VAL A 75 1.99 -8.12 10.34
CA VAL A 75 1.99 -6.88 9.56
C VAL A 75 3.34 -6.18 9.68
N ALA A 76 3.91 -6.14 10.90
CA ALA A 76 5.24 -5.60 11.13
C ALA A 76 6.32 -6.37 10.36
N ASP A 77 6.24 -7.70 10.36
CA ASP A 77 7.15 -8.60 9.64
C ASP A 77 7.02 -8.42 8.12
N ALA A 78 5.81 -8.21 7.60
CA ALA A 78 5.59 -7.91 6.19
C ALA A 78 6.25 -6.59 5.77
N PHE A 79 6.07 -5.52 6.56
CA PHE A 79 6.75 -4.25 6.31
C PHE A 79 8.27 -4.40 6.41
N ALA A 80 8.78 -5.07 7.44
CA ALA A 80 10.22 -5.29 7.62
C ALA A 80 10.84 -6.09 6.46
N ARG A 81 10.12 -7.09 5.93
CA ARG A 81 10.53 -7.86 4.76
C ARG A 81 10.70 -6.97 3.53
N HIS A 82 9.71 -6.15 3.20
CA HIS A 82 9.79 -5.23 2.05
C HIS A 82 10.82 -4.12 2.27
N PHE A 83 10.96 -3.62 3.50
CA PHE A 83 12.00 -2.67 3.88
C PHE A 83 13.42 -3.25 3.75
N TRP A 84 13.59 -4.56 3.95
CA TRP A 84 14.86 -5.22 3.69
C TRP A 84 15.13 -5.32 2.18
N TYR A 85 14.13 -5.71 1.38
CA TYR A 85 14.26 -5.78 -0.08
C TYR A 85 14.57 -4.41 -0.72
N SER A 86 14.00 -3.32 -0.17
CA SER A 86 14.23 -1.95 -0.67
C SER A 86 15.67 -1.47 -0.55
N GLN A 87 16.55 -2.21 0.13
CA GLN A 87 18.00 -1.94 0.15
C GLN A 87 18.69 -2.37 -1.16
N TRP A 88 18.04 -3.23 -1.94
CA TRP A 88 18.56 -3.81 -3.17
C TRP A 88 17.76 -3.42 -4.41
N THR A 89 16.51 -2.97 -4.21
CA THR A 89 15.59 -2.54 -5.27
C THR A 89 15.08 -1.14 -4.98
N LEU A 90 14.93 -0.32 -6.01
CA LEU A 90 14.39 1.03 -5.85
C LEU A 90 12.87 0.95 -5.65
N SER A 91 12.41 1.14 -4.42
CA SER A 91 10.99 1.01 -4.07
C SER A 91 10.53 2.02 -3.02
N GLU A 92 9.26 2.42 -3.11
CA GLU A 92 8.52 3.11 -2.05
C GLU A 92 7.63 2.12 -1.31
N LEU A 93 7.47 2.35 0.00
CA LEU A 93 6.61 1.55 0.88
C LEU A 93 5.66 2.47 1.63
N PHE A 94 4.40 2.06 1.73
CA PHE A 94 3.41 2.77 2.55
C PHE A 94 2.55 1.76 3.30
N LEU A 95 2.52 1.85 4.62
CA LEU A 95 1.66 1.03 5.46
C LEU A 95 0.58 1.91 6.08
N ALA A 96 -0.68 1.57 5.81
CA ALA A 96 -1.85 2.29 6.31
C ALA A 96 -2.79 1.36 7.06
N ASN A 97 -3.44 1.89 8.09
CA ASN A 97 -4.66 1.32 8.67
C ASN A 97 -5.86 2.02 8.01
N ILE A 98 -6.82 1.23 7.52
CA ILE A 98 -8.05 1.70 6.88
C ILE A 98 -9.23 1.01 7.57
N PRO A 99 -10.15 1.75 8.21
CA PRO A 99 -11.37 1.19 8.77
C PRO A 99 -12.34 0.76 7.66
N ILE A 100 -12.72 -0.52 7.65
CA ILE A 100 -13.64 -1.13 6.67
C ILE A 100 -14.77 -1.85 7.43
N ALA A 101 -16.01 -1.44 7.17
CA ALA A 101 -17.21 -2.03 7.79
C ALA A 101 -17.13 -2.13 9.33
N GLY A 102 -16.52 -1.13 9.97
CA GLY A 102 -16.35 -1.06 11.43
C GLY A 102 -15.21 -1.92 12.00
N GLN A 103 -14.34 -2.46 11.15
CA GLN A 103 -13.12 -3.16 11.56
C GLN A 103 -11.89 -2.59 10.88
N ASP A 104 -10.77 -2.63 11.57
CA ASP A 104 -9.51 -2.17 11.01
C ASP A 104 -8.94 -3.18 10.03
N ALA A 105 -8.34 -2.68 8.95
CA ALA A 105 -7.56 -3.47 8.02
C ALA A 105 -6.26 -2.75 7.68
N PHE A 106 -5.18 -3.51 7.53
CA PHE A 106 -3.87 -2.97 7.20
C PHE A 106 -3.58 -3.17 5.72
N PHE A 107 -3.20 -2.09 5.05
CA PHE A 107 -2.84 -2.06 3.64
C PHE A 107 -1.37 -1.69 3.52
N LEU A 108 -0.57 -2.62 3.00
CA LEU A 108 0.84 -2.40 2.69
C LEU A 108 0.99 -2.23 1.19
N PHE A 109 1.19 -0.99 0.77
CA PHE A 109 1.45 -0.63 -0.61
C PHE A 109 2.96 -0.74 -0.88
N VAL A 110 3.32 -1.48 -1.93
CA VAL A 110 4.70 -1.66 -2.39
C VAL A 110 4.80 -1.18 -3.83
N VAL A 111 5.67 -0.19 -4.06
CA VAL A 111 5.87 0.43 -5.38
C VAL A 111 7.32 0.36 -5.79
N GLY A 112 7.63 -0.59 -6.66
CA GLY A 112 8.90 -0.62 -7.38
C GLY A 112 8.97 0.43 -8.49
N LEU A 113 10.18 0.94 -8.75
CA LEU A 113 10.47 1.90 -9.82
C LEU A 113 11.42 1.31 -10.86
N CYS A 114 11.12 1.52 -12.14
CA CYS A 114 12.03 1.28 -13.27
C CYS A 114 13.16 2.31 -13.28
N ASP A 115 14.08 2.28 -12.33
CA ASP A 115 15.33 3.06 -12.40
C ASP A 115 16.48 2.39 -11.64
N ASP A 116 16.34 1.10 -11.34
CA ASP A 116 17.41 0.28 -10.79
C ASP A 116 17.96 -0.69 -11.85
N ALA A 117 19.11 -1.29 -11.55
CA ALA A 117 19.78 -2.25 -12.44
C ALA A 117 18.97 -3.54 -12.69
N TRP A 118 17.85 -3.73 -11.97
CA TRP A 118 17.08 -4.97 -11.94
C TRP A 118 15.70 -4.83 -12.59
N GLN A 119 15.26 -3.61 -12.92
CA GLN A 119 13.96 -3.31 -13.53
C GLN A 119 12.77 -3.88 -12.74
N ASN A 120 12.84 -3.82 -11.41
CA ASN A 120 11.78 -4.35 -10.54
C ASN A 120 10.66 -3.32 -10.33
N ASP A 121 9.83 -3.11 -11.36
CA ASP A 121 8.71 -2.15 -11.34
C ASP A 121 7.42 -2.70 -10.74
N THR A 122 7.57 -3.72 -9.90
CA THR A 122 6.44 -4.45 -9.33
C THR A 122 5.65 -3.55 -8.37
N ARG A 123 4.33 -3.50 -8.59
CA ARG A 123 3.41 -2.60 -7.89
C ARG A 123 2.21 -3.38 -7.37
N PHE A 124 2.13 -3.56 -6.06
CA PHE A 124 1.09 -4.38 -5.43
C PHE A 124 0.73 -3.87 -4.02
N ILE A 125 -0.35 -4.43 -3.50
CA ILE A 125 -0.84 -4.23 -2.14
C ILE A 125 -0.92 -5.59 -1.46
N GLU A 126 -0.39 -5.71 -0.25
CA GLU A 126 -0.73 -6.78 0.69
C GLU A 126 -1.75 -6.26 1.71
N ILE A 127 -2.81 -7.05 1.97
CA ILE A 127 -3.90 -6.64 2.87
C ILE A 127 -4.03 -7.65 4.01
N PHE A 128 -4.17 -7.13 5.23
CA PHE A 128 -4.28 -7.91 6.47
C PHE A 128 -5.50 -7.47 7.28
N ALA A 129 -6.11 -8.41 7.98
CA ALA A 129 -7.16 -8.13 8.96
C ALA A 129 -6.59 -7.44 10.21
N GLU A 130 -7.45 -6.90 11.06
CA GLU A 130 -7.12 -6.28 12.36
C GLU A 130 -6.21 -7.18 13.22
N GLN A 131 -6.46 -8.49 13.23
CA GLN A 131 -5.67 -9.45 14.02
C GLN A 131 -4.33 -9.82 13.37
N GLY A 132 -4.05 -9.30 12.17
CA GLY A 132 -2.85 -9.58 11.39
C GLY A 132 -2.96 -10.78 10.45
N GLU A 133 -4.13 -11.38 10.32
CA GLU A 133 -4.37 -12.47 9.37
C GLU A 133 -4.30 -11.95 7.94
N PHE A 134 -3.52 -12.62 7.08
CA PHE A 134 -3.38 -12.23 5.68
C PHE A 134 -4.67 -12.48 4.90
N ILE A 135 -5.23 -11.42 4.31
CA ILE A 135 -6.47 -11.48 3.53
C ILE A 135 -6.16 -11.82 2.07
N GLY A 136 -5.16 -11.16 1.50
CA GLY A 136 -4.76 -11.32 0.10
C GLY A 136 -3.79 -10.25 -0.37
N ALA A 137 -3.33 -10.41 -1.61
CA ALA A 137 -2.54 -9.42 -2.32
C ALA A 137 -3.08 -9.22 -3.73
N THR A 138 -2.93 -8.01 -4.27
CA THR A 138 -3.37 -7.65 -5.62
C THR A 138 -2.45 -6.57 -6.18
N ASP A 139 -2.41 -6.43 -7.50
CA ASP A 139 -1.67 -5.36 -8.13
C ASP A 139 -2.29 -3.98 -7.84
N LEU A 140 -1.49 -2.94 -7.96
CA LEU A 140 -1.92 -1.56 -7.70
C LEU A 140 -2.81 -0.97 -8.79
N TYR A 141 -2.77 -1.55 -9.97
CA TYR A 141 -3.58 -1.13 -11.09
C TYR A 141 -4.88 -1.91 -11.06
N CYS A 142 -6.01 -1.23 -11.04
CA CYS A 142 -7.26 -1.90 -11.40
C CYS A 142 -7.33 -1.95 -12.93
N ASP A 143 -6.34 -2.59 -13.58
CA ASP A 143 -6.42 -2.85 -15.01
C ASP A 143 -7.36 -4.03 -15.21
N ARG A 144 -8.66 -3.74 -15.18
CA ARG A 144 -9.57 -4.48 -16.03
C ARG A 144 -9.13 -4.21 -17.46
N HIS A 145 -8.28 -5.08 -17.99
CA HIS A 145 -8.45 -5.45 -19.38
C HIS A 145 -9.88 -5.97 -19.53
N VAL A 146 -10.78 -5.06 -19.90
CA VAL A 146 -12.05 -5.40 -20.52
C VAL A 146 -11.69 -6.24 -21.75
N ARG A 147 -11.86 -7.55 -21.62
CA ARG A 147 -12.16 -8.44 -22.73
C ARG A 147 -13.40 -9.23 -22.35
#